data_AF-A0A8H7BJK9-F1
#
_entry.id   AF-A0A8H7BJK9-F1
#
_cell.length_a   1.000
_cell.length_b   1.000
_cell.length_c   1.000
_cell.angle_alpha   90.00
_cell.angle_beta   90.00
_cell.angle_gamma   90.00
#
_symmetry.space_group_name_H-M   'P 1'
#
loop_
_entity.id
_entity.type
_entity.pdbx_description
1 polymer ?
#
loop_
_entity_poly.entity_id
_entity_poly.type
_entity_poly.pdbx_seq_one_letter_code
_entity_poly.pdbx_strand_id
1 'polypeptide(L)'
;MNEDMSMASPTMHSTTTGFTVPKIRIPELPTYSGERVTSTINTWINIFERYHRTCGWTETYLVHTATLHLRGVVYTWLMNLEQELGPHSLTWNHLKTSLLDYFRPTLS
;
A
#
# COMPACT_ATOMS: atom_id res chain seq x y z
N MET A 1 -75.05 3.81 -11.22
CA MET A 1 -74.20 2.95 -12.08
C MET A 1 -73.21 3.89 -12.76
N ASN A 2 -71.90 3.88 -12.59
CA ASN A 2 -70.92 3.01 -11.94
C ASN A 2 -69.74 3.91 -11.53
N GLU A 3 -69.26 3.80 -10.29
CA GLU A 3 -67.96 3.22 -9.91
C GLU A 3 -66.79 4.23 -9.91
N ASP A 4 -66.51 4.67 -8.67
CA ASP A 4 -65.21 5.04 -8.11
C ASP A 4 -64.01 4.46 -8.87
N MET A 5 -63.15 5.34 -9.43
CA MET A 5 -61.80 4.97 -9.86
C MET A 5 -60.78 5.74 -9.02
N SER A 6 -60.47 5.12 -7.89
CA SER A 6 -59.33 5.42 -7.02
C SER A 6 -58.03 5.29 -7.81
N MET A 7 -57.32 6.41 -8.00
CA MET A 7 -55.96 6.45 -8.57
C MET A 7 -54.96 6.14 -7.45
N ALA A 8 -54.66 4.87 -7.24
CA ALA A 8 -53.55 4.45 -6.40
C ALA A 8 -52.24 4.53 -7.21
N SER A 9 -51.34 5.41 -6.77
CA SER A 9 -49.99 5.58 -7.30
C SER A 9 -49.19 4.27 -7.24
N PRO A 10 -48.45 3.88 -8.30
CA PRO A 10 -47.54 2.75 -8.22
C PRO A 10 -46.31 3.13 -7.38
N THR A 11 -46.21 2.57 -6.18
CA THR A 11 -44.98 2.57 -5.37
C THR A 11 -43.94 1.70 -6.07
N MET A 12 -42.92 2.32 -6.67
CA MET A 12 -41.74 1.61 -7.15
C MET A 12 -40.93 1.09 -5.96
N HIS A 13 -41.14 -0.18 -5.60
CA HIS A 13 -40.23 -0.90 -4.71
C HIS A 13 -38.99 -1.32 -5.50
N SER A 14 -38.02 -0.42 -5.63
CA SER A 14 -36.66 -0.81 -6.02
C SER A 14 -36.06 -1.66 -4.91
N THR A 15 -36.08 -2.98 -5.12
CA THR A 15 -35.35 -3.93 -4.29
C THR A 15 -33.87 -3.77 -4.66
N THR A 16 -33.17 -2.86 -3.98
CA THR A 16 -31.71 -2.79 -4.07
C THR A 16 -31.15 -4.03 -3.37
N THR A 17 -30.92 -5.08 -4.15
CA THR A 17 -30.06 -6.20 -3.77
C THR A 17 -28.71 -5.61 -3.36
N GLY A 18 -28.39 -5.72 -2.09
CA GLY A 18 -27.18 -5.18 -1.51
C GLY A 18 -25.95 -5.79 -2.15
N PHE A 19 -25.34 -5.08 -3.10
CA PHE A 19 -23.93 -5.23 -3.38
C PHE A 19 -23.17 -4.67 -2.18
N THR A 20 -22.82 -5.53 -1.22
CA THR A 20 -21.69 -5.24 -0.34
C THR A 20 -20.45 -5.23 -1.22
N VAL A 21 -20.10 -4.06 -1.75
CA VAL A 21 -18.74 -3.81 -2.24
C VAL A 21 -17.83 -4.23 -1.09
N PRO A 22 -16.94 -5.22 -1.28
CA PRO A 22 -15.93 -5.51 -0.27
C PRO A 22 -15.21 -4.20 -0.01
N LYS A 23 -15.46 -3.62 1.17
CA LYS A 23 -14.72 -2.46 1.63
C LYS A 23 -13.34 -3.02 1.91
N ILE A 24 -12.50 -3.08 0.87
CA ILE A 24 -11.09 -3.38 0.99
C ILE A 24 -10.59 -2.26 1.89
N ARG A 25 -10.52 -2.52 3.20
CA ARG A 25 -9.77 -1.67 4.11
C ARG A 25 -8.35 -1.81 3.62
N ILE A 26 -7.90 -0.80 2.88
CA ILE A 26 -6.50 -0.56 2.65
C ILE A 26 -6.01 -0.09 4.02
N PRO A 27 -5.19 -0.88 4.75
CA PRO A 27 -4.65 -0.44 6.04
C PRO A 27 -3.87 0.88 5.88
N GLU A 28 -3.43 1.50 6.97
CA GLU A 28 -2.41 2.54 6.81
C GLU A 28 -1.09 1.88 6.39
N LEU A 29 -0.30 2.59 5.59
CA LEU A 29 1.02 2.11 5.22
C LEU A 29 1.91 2.08 6.46
N PRO A 30 2.60 0.96 6.75
CA PRO A 30 3.45 0.86 7.92
C PRO A 30 4.73 1.66 7.73
N THR A 31 5.24 2.21 8.83
CA THR A 31 6.62 2.71 8.89
C THR A 31 7.59 1.58 9.20
N TYR A 32 8.84 1.70 8.76
CA TYR A 32 9.94 0.80 9.15
C TYR A 32 11.09 1.61 9.74
N SER A 33 11.63 1.19 10.89
CA SER A 33 12.62 1.97 11.65
C SER A 33 14.03 1.38 11.62
N GLY A 34 14.20 0.23 10.96
CA GLY A 34 15.50 -0.46 10.83
C GLY A 34 15.64 -1.68 11.76
N GLU A 35 14.53 -2.27 12.18
CA GLU A 35 14.52 -3.53 12.93
C GLU A 35 15.25 -4.63 12.14
N ARG A 36 16.35 -5.17 12.70
CA ARG A 36 17.18 -6.21 12.06
C ARG A 36 16.54 -7.59 12.12
N VAL A 37 15.32 -7.71 11.59
CA VAL A 37 14.51 -8.92 11.57
C VAL A 37 13.98 -9.14 10.17
N THR A 38 14.43 -10.21 9.51
CA THR A 38 14.10 -10.52 8.11
C THR A 38 12.60 -10.54 7.85
N SER A 39 11.80 -11.11 8.76
CA SER A 39 10.34 -11.17 8.63
C SER A 39 9.69 -9.78 8.67
N THR A 40 10.22 -8.86 9.46
CA THR A 40 9.73 -7.48 9.54
C THR A 40 9.99 -6.74 8.23
N ILE A 41 11.21 -6.84 7.69
CA ILE A 41 11.59 -6.24 6.40
C ILE A 41 10.70 -6.78 5.28
N ASN A 42 10.57 -8.12 5.20
CA ASN A 42 9.72 -8.77 4.20
C ASN A 42 8.25 -8.38 4.31
N THR A 43 7.73 -8.26 5.54
CA THR A 43 6.33 -7.85 5.76
C THR A 43 6.09 -6.44 5.25
N TRP A 44 7.00 -5.51 5.56
CA TRP A 44 6.93 -4.13 5.08
C TRP A 44 6.97 -4.06 3.55
N ILE A 45 7.94 -4.75 2.91
CA ILE A 45 8.05 -4.85 1.44
C ILE A 45 6.75 -5.37 0.82
N ASN A 46 6.23 -6.49 1.35
CA ASN A 46 5.04 -7.14 0.81
C ASN A 46 3.78 -6.24 0.88
N ILE A 47 3.69 -5.40 1.92
CA ILE A 47 2.59 -4.44 2.04
C ILE A 47 2.69 -3.40 0.92
N PHE A 48 3.86 -2.80 0.71
CA PHE A 48 4.04 -1.81 -0.37
C PHE A 48 3.79 -2.40 -1.77
N GLU A 49 4.24 -3.63 -2.03
CA GLU A 49 3.94 -4.32 -3.29
C GLU A 49 2.46 -4.64 -3.48
N ARG A 50 1.76 -4.96 -2.39
CA ARG A 50 0.31 -5.13 -2.43
C ARG A 50 -0.37 -3.81 -2.80
N TYR A 51 0.05 -2.69 -2.24
CA TYR A 51 -0.53 -1.36 -2.52
C TYR A 51 -0.28 -0.94 -3.96
N HIS A 52 0.94 -1.14 -4.43
CA HIS A 52 1.30 -0.90 -5.82
C HIS A 52 0.36 -1.66 -6.77
N ARG A 53 0.09 -2.94 -6.51
CA ARG A 53 -0.85 -3.74 -7.31
C ARG A 53 -2.30 -3.32 -7.16
N THR A 54 -2.77 -3.01 -5.95
CA THR A 54 -4.19 -2.67 -5.71
C THR A 54 -4.56 -1.27 -6.17
N CYS A 55 -3.62 -0.32 -6.05
CA CYS A 55 -3.85 1.09 -6.37
C CYS A 55 -3.33 1.48 -7.76
N GLY A 56 -2.64 0.56 -8.46
CA GLY A 56 -2.09 0.82 -9.79
C GLY A 56 -1.00 1.90 -9.81
N TRP A 57 -0.17 1.95 -8.76
CA TRP A 57 0.90 2.95 -8.68
C TRP A 57 1.96 2.72 -9.75
N THR A 58 2.64 3.79 -10.15
CA THR A 58 3.89 3.66 -10.92
C THR A 58 5.01 3.22 -9.99
N GLU A 59 6.08 2.63 -10.54
CA GLU A 59 7.25 2.26 -9.74
C GLU A 59 7.87 3.48 -9.05
N THR A 60 7.96 4.62 -9.74
CA THR A 60 8.45 5.88 -9.14
C THR A 60 7.62 6.29 -7.92
N TYR A 61 6.29 6.20 -8.01
CA TYR A 61 5.41 6.55 -6.90
C TYR A 61 5.51 5.54 -5.75
N LEU A 62 5.67 4.25 -6.05
CA LEU A 62 5.95 3.20 -5.06
C LEU A 62 7.25 3.51 -4.29
N VAL A 63 8.35 3.77 -4.99
CA VAL A 63 9.65 4.09 -4.37
C VAL A 63 9.52 5.34 -3.51
N HIS A 64 8.95 6.41 -4.05
CA HIS A 64 8.77 7.66 -3.31
C HIS A 64 7.94 7.47 -2.04
N THR A 65 6.82 6.76 -2.12
CA THR A 65 5.97 6.51 -0.95
C THR A 65 6.68 5.62 0.06
N ALA A 66 7.42 4.62 -0.39
CA ALA A 66 8.16 3.71 0.46
C ALA A 66 9.28 4.44 1.23
N THR A 67 10.08 5.28 0.57
CA THR A 67 11.12 6.07 1.23
C THR A 67 10.53 7.05 2.24
N LEU A 68 9.37 7.65 1.93
CA LEU A 68 8.61 8.47 2.88
C LEU A 68 8.10 7.72 4.11
N HIS A 69 8.13 6.39 4.16
CA HIS A 69 7.74 5.59 5.34
C HIS A 69 8.94 4.95 6.05
N LEU A 70 10.17 5.22 5.61
CA LEU A 70 11.38 4.87 6.34
C LEU A 70 11.64 5.91 7.43
N ARG A 71 11.96 5.44 8.65
CA ARG A 71 12.16 6.28 9.84
C ARG A 71 13.40 5.83 10.61
N GLY A 72 13.84 6.64 11.57
CA GLY A 72 14.95 6.27 12.46
C GLY A 72 16.23 5.91 11.71
N VAL A 73 16.84 4.78 12.06
CA VAL A 73 18.17 4.41 11.56
C VAL A 73 18.16 4.08 10.07
N VAL A 74 17.05 3.51 9.56
CA VAL A 74 16.93 3.18 8.14
C VAL A 74 16.78 4.43 7.28
N TYR A 75 16.24 5.52 7.81
CA TYR A 75 16.24 6.80 7.10
C TYR A 75 17.66 7.35 6.91
N THR A 76 18.48 7.32 7.97
CA THR A 76 19.90 7.74 7.86
C THR A 76 20.66 6.86 6.87
N TRP A 77 20.41 5.54 6.87
CA TRP A 77 20.98 4.62 5.89
C TRP A 77 20.55 4.94 4.45
N LEU A 78 19.26 5.25 4.22
CA LEU A 78 18.76 5.63 2.90
C LEU A 78 19.51 6.85 2.36
N MET A 79 19.74 7.87 3.18
CA MET A 79 20.48 9.07 2.75
C MET A 79 21.89 8.73 2.27
N ASN A 80 22.56 7.77 2.90
CA ASN A 80 23.87 7.30 2.46
C ASN A 80 23.77 6.49 1.15
N LEU A 81 22.77 5.61 1.04
CA LEU A 81 22.52 4.84 -0.19
C LEU A 81 22.25 5.77 -1.39
N GLU A 82 21.47 6.83 -1.21
CA GLU A 82 21.18 7.82 -2.25
C GLU A 82 22.46 8.59 -2.68
N GLN A 83 23.37 8.87 -1.74
CA GLN A 83 24.67 9.45 -2.07
C GLN A 83 25.55 8.48 -2.88
N GLU A 84 25.54 7.20 -2.54
CA GLU A 84 26.30 6.15 -3.25
C GLU A 84 25.79 5.93 -4.69
N LEU A 85 24.49 6.11 -4.92
CA LEU A 85 23.88 5.99 -6.24
C LEU A 85 24.24 7.14 -7.19
N GLY A 86 24.62 8.30 -6.65
CA GLY A 86 24.97 9.48 -7.44
C GLY A 86 23.82 9.91 -8.39
N PRO A 87 24.03 9.95 -9.72
CA PRO A 87 23.00 10.38 -10.67
C PRO A 87 21.94 9.31 -10.96
N HIS A 88 22.12 8.07 -10.49
CA HIS A 88 21.20 6.98 -10.76
C HIS A 88 19.97 7.06 -9.86
N SER A 89 18.79 6.85 -10.43
CA SER A 89 17.55 6.79 -9.66
C SER A 89 17.44 5.50 -8.87
N LEU A 90 17.06 5.60 -7.59
CA LEU A 90 16.69 4.44 -6.78
C LEU A 90 15.48 3.72 -7.39
N THR A 91 15.64 2.44 -7.71
CA THR A 91 14.55 1.57 -8.18
C THR A 91 13.95 0.79 -7.03
N TRP A 92 12.73 0.26 -7.22
CA TRP A 92 12.11 -0.56 -6.18
C TRP A 92 12.93 -1.81 -5.89
N ASN A 93 13.48 -2.44 -6.93
CA ASN A 93 14.31 -3.62 -6.77
C ASN A 93 15.58 -3.32 -5.97
N HIS A 94 16.26 -2.22 -6.28
CA HIS A 94 17.48 -1.82 -5.57
C HIS A 94 17.18 -1.55 -4.09
N LEU A 95 16.11 -0.80 -3.79
CA LEU A 95 15.73 -0.53 -2.40
C LEU A 95 15.49 -1.82 -1.60
N LYS A 96 14.76 -2.78 -2.17
CA LYS A 96 14.49 -4.07 -1.51
C LYS A 96 15.76 -4.87 -1.24
N THR A 97 16.62 -5.03 -2.26
CA THR A 97 17.85 -5.80 -2.12
C THR A 97 18.76 -5.17 -1.09
N SER A 98 18.97 -3.85 -1.16
CA SER A 98 19.86 -3.14 -0.24
C SER A 98 19.32 -3.12 1.21
N LEU A 99 18.00 -3.04 1.41
CA LEU A 99 17.39 -3.19 2.73
C LEU A 99 17.65 -4.57 3.33
N LEU A 100 17.46 -5.62 2.54
CA LEU A 100 17.70 -6.98 2.97
C LEU A 100 19.18 -7.21 3.26
N ASP A 101 20.08 -6.75 2.39
CA ASP A 101 21.52 -6.96 2.57
C ASP A 101 22.06 -6.23 3.81
N TYR A 102 21.60 -5.00 4.07
CA TYR A 102 22.11 -4.18 5.17
C TYR A 102 21.50 -4.52 6.55
N PHE A 103 20.19 -4.81 6.59
CA PHE A 103 19.45 -5.00 7.84
C PHE A 103 19.14 -6.45 8.18
N ARG A 104 19.35 -7.41 7.27
CA ARG A 104 19.18 -8.82 7.63
C ARG A 104 20.18 -9.18 8.75
N PRO A 105 19.72 -9.86 9.81
CA PRO A 105 20.62 -10.33 10.85
C PRO A 105 21.59 -11.33 10.23
N THR A 106 22.89 -11.04 10.32
CA THR A 106 23.94 -12.02 10.12
C THR A 106 23.77 -13.08 11.19
N LEU A 107 23.49 -14.33 10.80
CA LEU A 107 23.55 -15.46 11.72
C LEU A 107 25.00 -15.55 12.23
N SER A 108 25.22 -15.14 13.48
CA SER A 108 26.46 -15.37 14.24
C SER A 108 26.42 -16.74 14.89
#